data_AF-A0A3P7JK12-F1
#
_entry.id   AF-A0A3P7JK12-F1
#
_cell.length_a   1.000
_cell.length_b   1.000
_cell.length_c   1.000
_cell.angle_alpha   90.00
_cell.angle_beta   90.00
_cell.angle_gamma   90.00
#
_symmetry.space_group_name_H-M   'P 1'
#
loop_
_entity.id
_entity.type
_entity.pdbx_description
1 polymer ?
#
loop_
_entity_poly.entity_id
_entity_poly.type
_entity_poly.pdbx_seq_one_letter_code
_entity_poly.pdbx_strand_id
1 'polypeptide(L)'
;MHSGILSARINKTLALLFKGNVLYANGFRVRELTSSEQQELTTYQKDVSDYKNALKQAIKDREDRIRARLAGKKDVKSVAPAKEEDLPKPPKKPSFCTPEDTTQFFFEGCMIQNNKIYVGNTFARDLTQSEISELKEFEKKFKVYQDYVQKQTEHQVNSLFGGSDFFSALFGSETSKSTTTTEAPELPEDAPEQPPTPNFCTR
;
A
#
# COMPACT_ATOMS: atom_id res chain seq x y z
N MET A 1 3.50 24.87 -22.62
CA MET A 1 3.55 24.57 -21.18
C MET A 1 2.59 23.41 -20.95
N HIS A 2 3.06 22.17 -21.07
CA HIS A 2 2.25 20.99 -20.75
C HIS A 2 2.28 20.83 -19.24
N SER A 3 1.20 21.23 -18.58
CA SER A 3 1.02 21.03 -17.14
C SER A 3 1.05 19.53 -16.87
N GLY A 4 2.13 19.05 -16.25
CA GLY A 4 2.21 17.68 -15.77
C GLY A 4 1.32 17.55 -14.54
N ILE A 5 0.03 17.31 -14.75
CA ILE A 5 -0.93 17.21 -13.65
C ILE A 5 -0.64 15.89 -12.91
N LEU A 6 -0.14 16.02 -11.69
CA LEU A 6 0.20 14.90 -10.81
C LEU A 6 -1.10 14.33 -10.22
N SER A 7 -1.70 13.37 -10.92
CA SER A 7 -2.73 12.53 -10.31
C SER A 7 -2.06 11.31 -9.66
N ALA A 8 -2.22 11.16 -8.34
CA ALA A 8 -1.68 10.02 -7.61
C ALA A 8 -2.82 9.17 -7.02
N ARG A 9 -2.73 7.86 -7.25
CA ARG A 9 -3.55 6.85 -6.56
C ARG A 9 -2.69 6.21 -5.47
N ILE A 10 -3.13 6.28 -4.22
CA ILE A 10 -2.46 5.62 -3.11
C ILE A 10 -3.28 4.39 -2.68
N ASN A 11 -2.76 3.20 -3.00
CA ASN A 11 -3.21 1.91 -2.47
C ASN A 11 -2.19 1.42 -1.41
N LYS A 12 -1.94 2.21 -0.35
CA LYS A 12 -1.01 1.78 0.71
C LYS A 12 -1.71 0.78 1.64
N THR A 13 -0.95 -0.08 2.32
CA THR A 13 -1.45 -0.91 3.43
C THR A 13 -2.17 0.02 4.42
N LEU A 14 -3.47 -0.19 4.53
CA LEU A 14 -4.44 0.83 4.93
C LEU A 14 -4.32 1.26 6.39
N ALA A 15 -4.38 2.57 6.64
CA ALA A 15 -4.67 3.09 7.97
C ALA A 15 -6.19 3.15 8.16
N LEU A 16 -6.79 1.98 8.44
CA LEU A 16 -8.16 1.90 8.92
C LEU A 16 -8.19 2.09 10.43
N LEU A 17 -9.05 2.98 10.90
CA LEU A 17 -9.27 3.24 12.31
C LEU A 17 -10.75 3.08 12.63
N PHE A 18 -11.02 2.40 13.74
CA PHE A 18 -12.36 2.18 14.27
C PHE A 18 -12.50 2.94 15.58
N LYS A 19 -13.47 3.86 15.65
CA LYS A 19 -13.79 4.57 16.89
C LYS A 19 -15.29 4.44 17.16
N GLY A 20 -15.65 3.64 18.15
CA GLY A 20 -17.03 3.22 18.36
C GLY A 20 -17.57 2.49 17.12
N ASN A 21 -18.69 2.97 16.58
CA ASN A 21 -19.34 2.39 15.40
C ASN A 21 -18.95 3.09 14.10
N VAL A 22 -17.91 3.92 14.10
CA VAL A 22 -17.54 4.74 12.93
C VAL A 22 -16.26 4.20 12.30
N LEU A 23 -16.31 3.98 10.99
CA LEU A 23 -15.19 3.62 10.14
C LEU A 23 -14.47 4.89 9.69
N TYR A 24 -13.16 4.94 9.93
CA TYR A 24 -12.26 5.93 9.37
C TYR A 24 -11.25 5.27 8.46
N ALA A 25 -10.99 5.89 7.31
CA ALA A 25 -9.97 5.48 6.38
C ALA A 25 -9.07 6.68 6.08
N ASN A 26 -7.76 6.50 6.22
CA ASN A 26 -6.76 7.54 5.96
C ASN A 26 -7.03 8.85 6.73
N GLY A 27 -7.60 8.75 7.93
CA GLY A 27 -7.93 9.90 8.79
C GLY A 27 -9.31 10.52 8.53
N PHE A 28 -10.04 10.11 7.49
CA PHE A 28 -11.35 10.65 7.15
C PHE A 28 -12.48 9.70 7.56
N ARG A 29 -13.59 10.26 8.04
CA ARG A 29 -14.81 9.49 8.35
C ARG A 29 -15.40 8.95 7.05
N VAL A 30 -15.54 7.64 6.96
CA VAL A 30 -16.18 6.97 5.81
C VAL A 30 -17.68 6.89 6.06
N ARG A 31 -18.07 6.10 7.06
CA ARG A 31 -19.47 5.84 7.42
C ARG A 31 -19.57 5.16 8.79
N GLU A 32 -20.80 4.94 9.24
CA GLU A 32 -21.07 4.06 10.36
C GLU A 32 -21.11 2.60 9.91
N LEU A 33 -20.64 1.72 10.81
CA LEU A 33 -20.69 0.29 10.66
C LEU A 33 -22.09 -0.21 11.01
N THR A 34 -22.64 -1.05 10.14
CA THR A 34 -23.86 -1.81 10.40
C THR A 34 -23.65 -2.81 11.53
N SER A 35 -24.73 -3.31 12.13
CA SER A 35 -24.66 -4.29 13.22
C SER A 35 -23.91 -5.57 12.83
N SER A 36 -24.04 -6.02 11.59
CA SER A 36 -23.29 -7.16 11.05
C SER A 36 -21.80 -6.87 10.93
N GLU A 37 -21.43 -5.67 10.48
CA GLU A 37 -20.02 -5.27 10.38
C GLU A 37 -19.36 -5.07 11.75
N GLN A 38 -20.13 -4.66 12.76
CA GLN A 38 -19.64 -4.59 14.15
C GLN A 38 -19.32 -5.98 14.71
N GLN A 39 -20.12 -6.99 14.40
CA GLN A 39 -19.85 -8.38 14.78
C GLN A 39 -18.60 -8.92 14.06
N GLU A 40 -18.46 -8.62 12.77
CA GLU A 40 -17.27 -8.97 12.00
C GLU A 40 -16.01 -8.27 12.56
N LEU A 41 -16.11 -6.99 12.90
CA LEU A 41 -15.02 -6.23 13.52
C LEU A 41 -14.60 -6.83 14.86
N THR A 42 -15.56 -7.23 15.69
CA THR A 42 -15.28 -7.86 16.99
C THR A 42 -14.53 -9.18 16.80
N THR A 43 -14.95 -9.98 15.82
CA THR A 43 -14.27 -11.23 15.46
C THR A 43 -12.84 -10.96 14.97
N TYR A 44 -12.68 -10.00 14.05
CA TYR A 44 -11.38 -9.60 13.54
C TYR A 44 -10.44 -9.08 14.64
N GLN A 45 -10.93 -8.27 15.58
CA GLN A 45 -10.14 -7.77 16.71
C GLN A 45 -9.63 -8.90 17.61
N LYS A 46 -10.48 -9.91 17.84
CA LYS A 46 -10.08 -11.12 18.56
C LYS A 46 -8.99 -11.88 17.80
N ASP A 47 -9.19 -12.12 16.51
CA ASP A 47 -8.22 -12.85 15.68
C ASP A 47 -6.87 -12.11 15.61
N VAL A 48 -6.88 -10.77 15.55
CA VAL A 48 -5.65 -9.94 15.61
C VAL A 48 -4.96 -10.08 16.96
N SER A 49 -5.71 -10.12 18.06
CA SER A 49 -5.14 -10.34 19.40
C SER A 49 -4.50 -11.72 19.51
N ASP A 50 -5.20 -12.75 19.08
CA ASP A 50 -4.74 -14.14 19.12
C ASP A 50 -3.52 -14.32 18.21
N TYR A 51 -3.53 -13.74 17.01
CA TYR A 51 -2.39 -13.69 16.10
C TYR A 51 -1.17 -13.01 16.75
N LYS A 52 -1.33 -11.84 17.37
CA LYS A 52 -0.22 -11.13 18.04
C LYS A 52 0.37 -11.96 19.17
N ASN A 53 -0.46 -12.66 19.93
CA ASN A 53 -0.02 -13.52 21.02
C ASN A 53 0.74 -14.74 20.47
N ALA A 54 0.18 -15.43 19.47
CA ALA A 54 0.82 -16.56 18.80
C ALA A 54 2.16 -16.14 18.17
N LEU A 55 2.23 -14.97 17.55
CA LEU A 55 3.45 -14.45 16.93
C LEU A 55 4.51 -14.16 17.97
N LYS A 56 4.15 -13.49 19.08
CA LYS A 56 5.06 -13.25 20.21
C LYS A 56 5.59 -14.56 20.80
N GLN A 57 4.75 -15.57 20.93
CA GLN A 57 5.14 -16.87 21.45
C GLN A 57 6.08 -17.60 20.49
N ALA A 58 5.76 -17.66 19.20
CA ALA A 58 6.60 -18.26 18.18
C ALA A 58 8.00 -17.62 18.11
N ILE A 59 8.07 -16.28 18.26
CA ILE A 59 9.34 -15.54 18.34
C ILE A 59 10.11 -15.93 19.61
N LYS A 60 9.48 -15.90 20.78
CA LYS A 60 10.13 -16.28 22.05
C LYS A 60 10.64 -17.71 22.05
N ASP A 61 9.82 -18.67 21.60
CA ASP A 61 10.22 -20.07 21.54
C ASP A 61 11.42 -20.27 20.60
N ARG A 62 11.49 -19.48 19.52
CA ARG A 62 12.64 -19.48 18.61
C ARG A 62 13.88 -18.88 19.27
N GLU A 63 13.75 -17.76 19.97
CA GLU A 63 14.85 -17.14 20.72
C GLU A 63 15.41 -18.08 21.78
N ASP A 64 14.54 -18.77 22.52
CA ASP A 64 14.95 -19.74 23.55
C ASP A 64 15.65 -20.96 22.96
N ARG A 65 15.17 -21.48 21.82
CA ARG A 65 15.86 -22.56 21.07
C ARG A 65 17.26 -22.13 20.61
N ILE A 66 17.40 -20.90 20.11
CA ILE A 66 18.69 -20.36 19.70
C ILE A 66 19.62 -20.18 20.91
N ARG A 67 19.12 -19.62 22.01
CA ARG A 67 19.88 -19.42 23.25
C ARG A 67 20.35 -20.75 23.87
N ALA A 68 19.48 -21.77 23.92
CA ALA A 68 19.82 -23.09 24.42
C ALA A 68 20.92 -23.77 23.59
N ARG A 69 20.94 -23.53 22.27
CA ARG A 69 22.00 -24.02 21.38
C ARG A 69 23.32 -23.28 21.60
N LEU A 70 23.29 -21.96 21.72
CA LEU A 70 24.48 -21.15 22.02
C LEU A 70 25.11 -21.50 23.37
N ALA A 71 24.29 -21.95 24.33
CA ALA A 71 24.74 -22.45 25.63
C ALA A 71 25.27 -23.91 25.62
N GLY A 72 25.43 -24.54 24.44
CA GLY A 72 26.16 -25.81 24.30
C GLY A 72 25.37 -27.09 24.56
N LYS A 73 24.02 -27.05 24.61
CA LYS A 73 23.21 -28.29 24.72
C LYS A 73 23.21 -29.04 23.38
N LYS A 74 23.73 -30.28 23.38
CA LYS A 74 24.01 -31.11 22.18
C LYS A 74 22.78 -31.73 21.50
N ASP A 75 21.56 -31.59 22.04
CA ASP A 75 20.34 -32.25 21.53
C ASP A 75 19.32 -31.31 20.86
N VAL A 76 19.72 -30.14 20.37
CA VAL A 76 18.81 -29.22 19.65
C VAL A 76 18.97 -29.42 18.14
N LYS A 77 17.99 -30.07 17.50
CA LYS A 77 17.86 -30.16 16.03
C LYS A 77 18.07 -28.76 15.42
N SER A 78 18.79 -28.71 14.29
CA SER A 78 19.13 -27.48 13.58
C SER A 78 17.91 -26.56 13.44
N VAL A 79 18.02 -25.33 13.96
CA VAL A 79 17.04 -24.28 13.69
C VAL A 79 17.18 -23.93 12.22
N ALA A 80 16.36 -24.54 11.37
CA ALA A 80 16.18 -24.11 10.00
C ALA A 80 15.75 -22.63 9.98
N PRO A 81 16.05 -21.86 8.91
CA PRO A 81 15.37 -20.59 8.71
C PRO A 81 13.86 -20.84 8.84
N ALA A 82 13.17 -20.06 9.68
CA ALA A 82 11.73 -20.21 9.87
C ALA A 82 11.10 -20.18 8.49
N LYS A 83 10.48 -21.30 8.12
CA LYS A 83 9.67 -21.32 6.92
C LYS A 83 8.43 -20.48 7.23
N GLU A 84 7.86 -19.83 6.24
CA GLU A 84 6.66 -19.01 6.40
C GLU A 84 5.50 -19.80 7.05
N GLU A 85 5.51 -21.13 6.87
CA GLU A 85 4.65 -22.13 7.52
C GLU A 85 4.74 -22.16 9.06
N ASP A 86 5.88 -21.77 9.65
CA ASP A 86 6.11 -21.83 11.11
C ASP A 86 5.55 -20.59 11.84
N LEU A 87 5.20 -19.54 11.11
CA LEU A 87 4.61 -18.33 11.67
C LEU A 87 3.08 -18.44 11.61
N PRO A 88 2.37 -17.93 12.62
CA PRO A 88 0.92 -17.83 12.52
C PRO A 88 0.55 -17.02 11.28
N LYS A 89 -0.55 -17.39 10.63
CA LYS A 89 -1.03 -16.64 9.45
C LYS A 89 -1.75 -15.38 9.92
N PRO A 90 -1.52 -14.23 9.27
CA PRO A 90 -2.22 -13.00 9.62
C PRO A 90 -3.73 -13.16 9.38
N PRO A 91 -4.57 -12.57 10.22
CA PRO A 91 -6.02 -12.62 10.04
C PRO A 91 -6.41 -11.89 8.76
N LYS A 92 -7.46 -12.39 8.10
CA LYS A 92 -8.02 -11.74 6.91
C LYS A 92 -8.63 -10.40 7.30
N LYS A 93 -8.41 -9.38 6.47
CA LYS A 93 -9.07 -8.09 6.64
C LYS A 93 -10.61 -8.26 6.60
N PRO A 94 -11.37 -7.43 7.33
CA PRO A 94 -12.83 -7.48 7.25
C PRO A 94 -13.34 -7.22 5.83
N SER A 95 -14.47 -7.82 5.49
CA SER A 95 -15.13 -7.76 4.18
C SER A 95 -15.52 -6.33 3.79
N PHE A 96 -15.91 -5.53 4.77
CA PHE A 96 -16.24 -4.11 4.59
C PHE A 96 -15.02 -3.21 4.36
N CYS A 97 -13.79 -3.73 4.49
CA CYS A 97 -12.57 -3.02 4.10
C CYS A 97 -12.35 -3.17 2.59
N THR A 98 -13.10 -2.38 1.82
CA THR A 98 -13.00 -2.34 0.36
C THR A 98 -11.94 -1.34 -0.09
N PRO A 99 -11.29 -1.59 -1.24
CA PRO A 99 -10.40 -0.60 -1.84
C PRO A 99 -11.16 0.68 -2.22
N GLU A 100 -12.45 0.61 -2.50
CA GLU A 100 -13.27 1.76 -2.89
C GLU A 100 -13.42 2.79 -1.76
N ASP A 101 -13.67 2.32 -0.53
CA ASP A 101 -13.80 3.18 0.66
C ASP A 101 -12.46 3.84 1.07
N THR A 102 -11.37 3.32 0.54
CA THR A 102 -10.02 3.63 0.99
C THR A 102 -9.09 4.20 -0.07
N THR A 103 -9.50 4.16 -1.34
CA THR A 103 -8.77 4.78 -2.44
C THR A 103 -8.87 6.29 -2.30
N GLN A 104 -7.70 6.93 -2.27
CA GLN A 104 -7.57 8.37 -2.38
C GLN A 104 -7.06 8.72 -3.77
N PHE A 105 -7.75 9.66 -4.40
CA PHE A 105 -7.26 10.33 -5.60
C PHE A 105 -6.82 11.73 -5.22
N PHE A 106 -5.54 12.02 -5.41
CA PHE A 106 -5.03 13.37 -5.27
C PHE A 106 -5.04 14.02 -6.64
N PHE A 107 -5.82 15.09 -6.74
CA PHE A 107 -5.86 15.97 -7.90
C PHE A 107 -5.25 17.32 -7.52
N GLU A 108 -4.96 18.14 -8.51
CA GLU A 108 -4.43 19.47 -8.27
C GLU A 108 -5.46 20.30 -7.47
N GLY A 109 -5.10 20.64 -6.23
CA GLY A 109 -5.92 21.46 -5.33
C GLY A 109 -6.99 20.73 -4.51
N CYS A 110 -7.24 19.43 -4.74
CA CYS A 110 -8.17 18.67 -3.90
C CYS A 110 -7.85 17.17 -3.85
N MET A 111 -8.40 16.50 -2.85
CA MET A 111 -8.34 15.06 -2.68
C MET A 111 -9.75 14.48 -2.68
N ILE A 112 -9.91 13.33 -3.31
CA ILE A 112 -11.17 12.62 -3.39
C ILE A 112 -11.05 11.29 -2.69
N GLN A 113 -11.95 11.03 -1.75
CA GLN A 113 -12.05 9.76 -1.04
C GLN A 113 -13.51 9.45 -0.73
N ASN A 114 -13.93 8.21 -0.96
CA ASN A 114 -15.29 7.75 -0.65
C ASN A 114 -16.38 8.68 -1.24
N ASN A 115 -16.23 9.05 -2.51
CA ASN A 115 -17.12 9.97 -3.23
C ASN A 115 -17.26 11.36 -2.57
N LYS A 116 -16.27 11.81 -1.80
CA LYS A 116 -16.23 13.13 -1.17
C LYS A 116 -14.99 13.89 -1.60
N ILE A 117 -15.15 15.19 -1.82
CA ILE A 117 -14.07 16.13 -2.15
C ILE A 117 -13.58 16.79 -0.87
N TYR A 118 -12.26 16.85 -0.73
CA TYR A 118 -11.55 17.50 0.35
C TYR A 118 -10.57 18.53 -0.21
N VAL A 119 -10.56 19.74 0.35
CA VAL A 119 -9.55 20.76 0.07
C VAL A 119 -8.64 20.84 1.30
N GLY A 120 -7.39 20.42 1.15
CA GLY A 120 -6.52 20.12 2.29
C GLY A 120 -7.10 18.97 3.13
N ASN A 121 -7.46 19.27 4.39
CA ASN A 121 -8.05 18.30 5.33
C ASN A 121 -9.54 18.57 5.61
N THR A 122 -10.15 19.49 4.87
CA THR A 122 -11.53 19.95 5.12
C THR A 122 -12.47 19.36 4.07
N PHE A 123 -13.59 18.79 4.53
CA PHE A 123 -14.66 18.35 3.65
C PHE A 123 -15.26 19.55 2.90
N ALA A 124 -15.30 19.47 1.57
CA ALA A 124 -15.89 20.50 0.72
C ALA A 124 -17.32 20.13 0.33
N ARG A 125 -17.50 18.98 -0.34
CA ARG A 125 -18.79 18.49 -0.80
C ARG A 125 -18.73 17.01 -1.20
N ASP A 126 -19.90 16.41 -1.40
CA ASP A 126 -20.04 15.13 -2.07
C ASP A 126 -19.84 15.26 -3.59
N LEU A 127 -19.33 14.20 -4.23
CA LEU A 127 -19.36 14.07 -5.68
C LEU A 127 -20.79 13.82 -6.15
N THR A 128 -21.15 14.45 -7.26
CA THR A 128 -22.40 14.18 -7.97
C THR A 128 -22.34 12.84 -8.72
N GLN A 129 -23.50 12.28 -9.10
CA GLN A 129 -23.55 10.98 -9.78
C GLN A 129 -22.79 10.97 -11.13
N SER A 130 -22.79 12.09 -11.85
CA SER A 130 -21.99 12.27 -13.06
C SER A 130 -20.50 12.27 -12.75
N GLU A 131 -20.05 13.01 -11.74
CA GLU A 131 -18.64 13.05 -11.32
C GLU A 131 -18.15 11.67 -10.82
N ILE A 132 -19.00 10.91 -10.13
CA ILE A 132 -18.68 9.52 -9.73
C ILE A 132 -18.45 8.65 -10.97
N SER A 133 -19.22 8.88 -12.04
CA SER A 133 -19.10 8.12 -13.29
C SER A 133 -17.81 8.50 -14.03
N GLU A 134 -17.50 9.81 -14.11
CA GLU A 134 -16.23 10.33 -14.63
C GLU A 134 -15.02 9.79 -13.85
N LEU A 135 -15.10 9.75 -12.51
CA LEU A 135 -14.04 9.22 -11.66
C LEU A 135 -13.80 7.73 -11.91
N LYS A 136 -14.85 6.93 -12.12
CA LYS A 136 -14.73 5.50 -12.46
C LYS A 136 -14.10 5.28 -13.83
N GLU A 137 -14.43 6.10 -14.81
CA GLU A 137 -13.81 6.04 -16.13
C GLU A 137 -12.33 6.43 -16.07
N PHE A 138 -12.02 7.48 -15.33
CA PHE A 138 -10.65 7.89 -15.06
C PHE A 138 -9.87 6.76 -14.39
N GLU A 139 -10.41 6.14 -13.34
CA GLU A 139 -9.75 5.04 -12.62
C GLU A 139 -9.43 3.87 -13.54
N LYS A 140 -10.36 3.47 -14.43
CA LYS A 140 -10.13 2.39 -15.41
C LYS A 140 -8.96 2.69 -16.33
N LYS A 141 -8.94 3.89 -16.94
CA LYS A 141 -7.88 4.31 -17.86
C LYS A 141 -6.54 4.47 -17.12
N PHE A 142 -6.59 5.06 -15.94
CA PHE A 142 -5.40 5.33 -15.14
C PHE A 142 -4.76 4.05 -14.63
N LYS A 143 -5.56 3.02 -14.30
CA LYS A 143 -5.05 1.70 -13.95
C LYS A 143 -4.27 1.06 -15.10
N VAL A 144 -4.80 1.10 -16.34
CA VAL A 144 -4.11 0.56 -17.52
C VAL A 144 -2.78 1.27 -17.73
N TYR A 145 -2.77 2.61 -17.60
CA TYR A 145 -1.56 3.41 -17.67
C TYR A 145 -0.55 3.04 -16.57
N GLN A 146 -0.98 2.96 -15.31
CA GLN A 146 -0.13 2.58 -14.18
C GLN A 146 0.45 1.18 -14.33
N ASP A 147 -0.35 0.20 -14.73
CA ASP A 147 0.10 -1.18 -14.94
C ASP A 147 1.18 -1.26 -16.04
N TYR A 148 1.05 -0.43 -17.09
CA TYR A 148 2.07 -0.31 -18.15
C TYR A 148 3.37 0.28 -17.61
N VAL A 149 3.30 1.43 -16.93
CA VAL A 149 4.47 2.11 -16.34
C VAL A 149 5.18 1.23 -15.31
N GLN A 150 4.41 0.50 -14.49
CA GLN A 150 4.96 -0.42 -13.51
C GLN A 150 5.72 -1.57 -14.18
N LYS A 151 5.17 -2.19 -15.23
CA LYS A 151 5.87 -3.24 -15.98
C LYS A 151 7.18 -2.75 -16.59
N GLN A 152 7.18 -1.55 -17.17
CA GLN A 152 8.42 -0.95 -17.72
C GLN A 152 9.46 -0.73 -16.62
N THR A 153 9.02 -0.22 -15.47
CA THR A 153 9.89 -0.01 -14.30
C THR A 153 10.44 -1.34 -13.78
N GLU A 154 9.60 -2.37 -13.66
CA GLU A 154 9.99 -3.73 -13.25
C GLU A 154 11.04 -4.33 -14.19
N HIS A 155 10.89 -4.16 -15.52
CA HIS A 155 11.90 -4.59 -16.48
C HIS A 155 13.23 -3.85 -16.32
N GLN A 156 13.20 -2.54 -16.06
CA GLN A 156 14.42 -1.76 -15.83
C GLN A 156 15.10 -2.10 -14.50
N VAL A 157 14.35 -2.23 -13.39
CA VAL A 157 14.93 -2.59 -12.09
C VAL A 157 15.39 -4.05 -12.08
N ASN A 158 14.70 -5.00 -12.72
CA ASN A 158 15.22 -6.37 -12.83
C ASN A 158 16.53 -6.42 -13.65
N SER A 159 16.67 -5.54 -14.64
CA SER A 159 17.92 -5.38 -15.39
C SER A 159 19.03 -4.68 -14.61
N LEU A 160 18.69 -3.83 -13.62
CA LEU A 160 19.65 -3.09 -12.78
C LEU A 160 20.01 -3.80 -11.46
N PHE A 161 19.13 -4.64 -10.92
CA PHE A 161 19.29 -5.35 -9.64
C PHE A 161 19.49 -6.87 -9.81
N GLY A 162 19.41 -7.39 -11.04
CA GLY A 162 19.67 -8.80 -11.36
C GLY A 162 21.15 -9.18 -11.49
N GLY A 163 22.07 -8.22 -11.38
CA GLY A 163 23.52 -8.46 -11.35
C GLY A 163 24.07 -8.41 -9.93
N SER A 164 24.84 -9.43 -9.54
CA SER A 164 25.63 -9.46 -8.30
C SER A 164 26.59 -8.28 -8.10
N ASP A 165 26.74 -7.44 -9.13
CA ASP A 165 27.71 -6.35 -9.20
C ASP A 165 27.19 -5.04 -8.57
N PHE A 166 25.86 -4.84 -8.48
CA PHE A 166 25.30 -3.60 -7.90
C PHE A 166 25.38 -3.55 -6.38
N PHE A 167 25.10 -4.66 -5.68
CA PHE A 167 25.27 -4.72 -4.22
C PHE A 167 26.74 -4.57 -3.81
N SER A 168 27.66 -5.00 -4.67
CA SER A 168 29.11 -4.82 -4.49
C SER A 168 29.54 -3.35 -4.65
N ALA A 169 28.86 -2.58 -5.52
CA ALA A 169 29.11 -1.15 -5.70
C ALA A 169 28.42 -0.25 -4.66
N LEU A 170 27.27 -0.67 -4.11
CA LEU A 170 26.54 0.10 -3.09
C LEU A 170 27.12 -0.07 -1.68
N PHE A 171 27.66 -1.26 -1.38
CA PHE A 171 28.29 -1.56 -0.07
C PHE A 171 29.83 -1.62 -0.15
N GLY A 172 30.41 -1.50 -1.34
CA GLY A 172 31.83 -1.30 -1.56
C GLY A 172 32.19 0.17 -1.41
N SER A 173 32.70 0.51 -0.23
CA SER A 173 33.38 1.78 0.05
C SER A 173 34.38 2.11 -1.06
N GLU A 174 34.13 3.17 -1.85
CA GLU A 174 35.04 4.32 -1.95
C GLU A 174 34.46 5.48 -2.78
N THR A 175 34.60 6.67 -2.18
CA THR A 175 34.32 8.03 -2.61
C THR A 175 34.36 8.32 -4.13
N SER A 176 33.23 8.68 -4.74
CA SER A 176 33.20 9.69 -5.81
C SER A 176 31.80 10.25 -6.08
N LYS A 177 31.71 11.59 -6.06
CA LYS A 177 30.55 12.39 -6.50
C LYS A 177 30.22 12.06 -7.95
N SER A 178 28.99 11.61 -8.22
CA SER A 178 28.34 11.84 -9.52
C SER A 178 26.85 12.07 -9.31
N THR A 179 26.44 13.32 -9.52
CA THR A 179 25.03 13.73 -9.55
C THR A 179 24.50 13.41 -10.95
N THR A 180 23.87 12.25 -11.12
CA THR A 180 23.18 11.93 -12.37
C THR A 180 21.74 12.38 -12.25
N THR A 181 21.41 13.48 -12.93
CA THR A 181 20.03 13.86 -13.23
C THR A 181 19.48 12.82 -14.20
N THR A 182 18.72 11.85 -13.68
CA THR A 182 18.02 10.86 -14.50
C THR A 182 16.91 11.56 -15.26
N GLU A 183 17.10 11.77 -16.57
CA GLU A 183 16.01 12.09 -17.49
C GLU A 183 14.99 10.95 -17.47
N ALA A 184 13.71 11.32 -17.39
CA ALA A 184 12.61 10.37 -17.39
C ALA A 184 12.62 9.58 -18.70
N PRO A 185 12.55 8.23 -18.67
CA PRO A 185 12.44 7.43 -19.87
C PRO A 185 11.22 7.86 -20.69
N GLU A 186 11.44 8.29 -21.94
CA GLU A 186 10.34 8.55 -22.87
C GLU A 186 9.58 7.25 -23.14
N LEU A 187 8.26 7.29 -22.94
CA LEU A 187 7.37 6.16 -23.15
C LEU A 187 7.30 5.84 -24.66
N PRO A 188 7.33 4.56 -25.08
CA PRO A 188 7.16 4.17 -26.48
C PRO A 188 5.87 4.72 -27.09
N GLU A 189 5.82 4.98 -28.40
CA GLU A 189 4.64 5.51 -29.10
C GLU A 189 3.37 4.64 -28.96
N ASP A 190 3.52 3.34 -28.63
CA ASP A 190 2.42 2.40 -28.38
C ASP A 190 2.00 2.32 -26.89
N ALA A 191 2.45 3.28 -26.08
CA ALA A 191 2.07 3.37 -24.67
C ALA A 191 0.62 3.85 -24.54
N PRO A 192 -0.16 3.30 -23.58
CA PRO A 192 -1.49 3.82 -23.30
C PRO A 192 -1.40 5.30 -22.94
N GLU A 193 -2.27 6.12 -23.53
CA GLU A 193 -2.33 7.55 -23.22
C GLU A 193 -2.67 7.77 -21.74
N GLN A 194 -1.96 8.70 -21.10
CA GLN A 194 -2.31 9.14 -19.75
C GLN A 194 -3.70 9.78 -19.80
N PRO A 195 -4.68 9.32 -19.00
CA PRO A 195 -6.00 9.90 -19.04
C PRO A 195 -5.98 11.35 -18.55
N PRO A 196 -6.79 12.24 -19.15
CA PRO A 196 -6.93 13.60 -18.67
C PRO A 196 -7.49 13.60 -17.25
N THR A 197 -6.93 14.46 -16.40
CA THR A 197 -7.39 14.61 -15.02
C THR A 197 -8.75 15.31 -14.99
N PRO A 198 -9.76 14.72 -14.34
CA PRO A 198 -11.06 15.37 -14.24
C PRO A 198 -11.00 16.67 -13.44
N ASN A 199 -11.81 17.64 -13.81
CA ASN A 199 -11.87 18.94 -13.14
C ASN A 199 -12.90 18.93 -11.98
N PHE A 200 -12.58 18.20 -10.92
CA PHE A 200 -13.43 18.13 -9.72
C PHE A 200 -13.13 19.25 -8.71
N CYS A 201 -11.89 19.78 -8.71
CA CYS A 201 -11.40 20.67 -7.66
C CYS A 201 -11.70 22.16 -7.90
N THR A 202 -12.08 22.57 -9.11
CA THR A 202 -12.25 24.00 -9.45
C THR A 202 -13.67 24.38 -9.91
N ARG A 203 -14.62 23.44 -9.84
CA ARG A 203 -16.04 23.65 -10.18
C ARG A 203 -16.86 24.10 -8.98
#